data_AF-A0A9X2AFR0-F1
#
_entry.id   AF-A0A9X2AFR0-F1
#
_cell.length_a   1.000
_cell.length_b   1.000
_cell.length_c   1.000
_cell.angle_alpha   90.00
_cell.angle_beta   90.00
_cell.angle_gamma   90.00
#
_symmetry.space_group_name_H-M   'P 1'
#
loop_
_entity.id
_entity.type
_entity.pdbx_description
1 polymer ?
#
loop_
_entity_poly.entity_id
_entity_poly.type
_entity_poly.pdbx_seq_one_letter_code
_entity_poly.pdbx_strand_id
1 'polypeptide(L)'
;MSQYTVFRKVCGLSLAGLLAGFLAQPAAQAQALADAAPAGRWVAVGPGVAVHIMSPEARRAAEALFGSTAPAEQQPASQQEGPQNPATDQPDGPETAAQLQVEQRRRISRSFAVPKQGRAFSLDTRYGRVQVNTWGKSEIKVDAELVARAETDAGAKQVLESLGVQWLDYDARTGGVAVSTQFGPALRGRAGGCRYQVNYTVWLPRTTALRLYDSFGDVTLNNDLRGNTELAVEYGTLRTARLEGPRNLIRIGNGDCRIAFAGRASIDASYAQLRLDEGTTVDLRNNYSDVDIGTVQDLTVHSKYGDVALGTVRNLRGSSGYSRFTIDKLSEGLDMAVRYCPDFVVRDMGANFRQINLDGGFSTIRLGFADAPAFRFDVSTEQGQLLVDKNLVRVLSQENGPQTSDVLGVFGSVLPAQRAGNVNIKVRYGTVRFSK
;
A
#
# COMPACT_ATOMS: atom_id res chain seq x y z
N MET A 1 -21.01 -36.36 37.01
CA MET A 1 -21.79 -36.20 35.76
C MET A 1 -23.23 -35.92 36.15
N SER A 2 -23.73 -34.71 35.91
CA SER A 2 -25.09 -34.34 36.28
C SER A 2 -25.76 -33.61 35.11
N GLN A 3 -26.75 -34.32 34.53
CA GLN A 3 -28.07 -33.87 34.06
C GLN A 3 -28.18 -32.86 32.87
N TYR A 4 -28.69 -33.29 31.71
CA TYR A 4 -30.11 -33.25 31.21
C TYR A 4 -30.45 -31.89 30.53
N THR A 5 -31.21 -31.71 29.44
CA THR A 5 -32.11 -32.53 28.60
C THR A 5 -32.38 -31.80 27.27
N VAL A 6 -32.63 -32.58 26.22
CA VAL A 6 -33.09 -32.25 24.86
C VAL A 6 -34.53 -31.72 24.83
N PHE A 7 -34.94 -30.86 23.90
CA PHE A 7 -36.26 -31.01 23.24
C PHE A 7 -36.34 -30.31 21.87
N ARG A 8 -36.73 -31.10 20.86
CA ARG A 8 -37.14 -30.68 19.52
C ARG A 8 -38.67 -30.70 19.50
N LYS A 9 -39.34 -29.68 18.97
CA LYS A 9 -40.76 -29.77 18.62
C LYS A 9 -41.06 -28.97 17.35
N VAL A 10 -41.64 -29.68 16.40
CA VAL A 10 -42.21 -29.20 15.13
C VAL A 10 -43.60 -28.65 15.41
N CYS A 11 -43.97 -27.53 14.77
CA CYS A 11 -45.35 -27.23 14.42
C CYS A 11 -45.36 -26.35 13.17
N GLY A 12 -46.09 -26.79 12.14
CA GLY A 12 -46.26 -26.07 10.89
C GLY A 12 -47.48 -25.16 10.91
N LEU A 13 -47.46 -24.15 10.05
CA LEU A 13 -48.65 -23.54 9.48
C LEU A 13 -48.30 -23.04 8.08
N SER A 14 -49.04 -23.54 7.09
CA SER A 14 -49.09 -23.00 5.74
C SER A 14 -50.11 -21.87 5.66
N LEU A 15 -49.80 -20.78 4.96
CA LEU A 15 -50.75 -20.18 4.00
C LEU A 15 -49.99 -19.34 2.97
N ALA A 16 -50.51 -19.38 1.75
CA ALA A 16 -49.92 -18.92 0.51
C ALA A 16 -50.04 -17.40 0.27
N GLY A 17 -49.18 -16.91 -0.64
CA GLY A 17 -49.47 -15.75 -1.49
C GLY A 17 -48.62 -14.51 -1.22
N LEU A 18 -47.54 -14.32 -1.98
CA LEU A 18 -47.34 -13.20 -2.91
C LEU A 18 -45.90 -13.19 -3.46
N LEU A 19 -45.78 -13.49 -4.75
CA LEU A 19 -44.68 -13.04 -5.58
C LEU A 19 -44.67 -11.51 -5.60
N ALA A 20 -43.53 -10.89 -5.26
CA ALA A 20 -42.88 -9.77 -5.95
C ALA A 20 -42.03 -8.92 -4.98
N GLY A 21 -40.75 -8.73 -5.34
CA GLY A 21 -39.97 -7.57 -4.93
C GLY A 21 -39.15 -7.70 -3.64
N PHE A 22 -37.91 -8.19 -3.74
CA PHE A 22 -36.84 -7.86 -2.78
C PHE A 22 -35.47 -7.92 -3.48
N LEU A 23 -35.31 -7.10 -4.52
CA LEU A 23 -34.04 -6.44 -4.82
C LEU A 23 -34.16 -5.03 -4.24
N ALA A 24 -33.13 -4.57 -3.54
CA ALA A 24 -33.01 -3.30 -2.81
C ALA A 24 -33.61 -3.28 -1.39
N GLN A 25 -32.85 -3.79 -0.41
CA GLN A 25 -32.85 -3.24 0.96
C GLN A 25 -31.65 -3.80 1.78
N PRO A 26 -30.45 -3.21 1.64
CA PRO A 26 -29.56 -3.08 2.79
C PRO A 26 -29.19 -1.61 3.12
N ALA A 27 -29.52 -0.65 2.24
CA ALA A 27 -29.15 0.75 2.43
C ALA A 27 -30.04 1.50 3.44
N ALA A 28 -31.35 1.22 3.47
CA ALA A 28 -32.29 1.95 4.33
C ALA A 28 -32.16 1.59 5.82
N GLN A 29 -31.83 0.34 6.15
CA GLN A 29 -31.58 -0.08 7.53
C GLN A 29 -30.21 0.41 8.05
N ALA A 30 -29.21 0.57 7.18
CA ALA A 30 -27.92 1.14 7.55
C ALA A 30 -28.02 2.64 7.89
N GLN A 31 -28.89 3.39 7.20
CA GLN A 31 -29.13 4.80 7.46
C GLN A 31 -29.79 5.03 8.84
N ALA A 32 -30.80 4.22 9.18
CA ALA A 32 -31.52 4.34 10.46
C ALA A 32 -30.66 3.96 11.68
N LEU A 33 -29.68 3.06 11.51
CA LEU A 33 -28.70 2.71 12.55
C LEU A 33 -27.59 3.76 12.71
N ALA A 34 -27.28 4.52 11.66
CA ALA A 34 -26.32 5.61 11.69
C ALA A 34 -26.89 6.86 12.40
N ASP A 35 -28.18 7.16 12.23
CA ASP A 35 -28.82 8.32 12.85
C ASP A 35 -29.09 8.15 14.37
N ALA A 36 -29.03 6.93 14.91
CA ALA A 36 -29.27 6.65 16.33
C ALA A 36 -28.01 6.45 17.19
N ALA A 37 -26.80 6.54 16.60
CA ALA A 37 -25.54 6.25 17.29
C ALA A 37 -24.79 7.53 17.74
N PRO A 38 -24.20 7.55 18.95
CA PRO A 38 -23.43 8.70 19.42
C PRO A 38 -22.17 8.91 18.58
N ALA A 39 -21.92 10.16 18.15
CA ALA A 39 -20.83 10.54 17.26
C ALA A 39 -19.43 10.18 17.82
N GLY A 40 -18.49 9.81 16.93
CA GLY A 40 -17.09 9.52 17.29
C GLY A 40 -16.74 8.02 17.45
N ARG A 41 -17.55 7.11 16.89
CA ARG A 41 -17.28 5.68 16.88
C ARG A 41 -17.36 5.07 15.48
N TRP A 42 -16.61 3.99 15.29
CA TRP A 42 -16.68 3.14 14.12
C TRP A 42 -17.90 2.21 14.22
N VAL A 43 -18.76 2.24 13.20
CA VAL A 43 -19.95 1.38 13.11
C VAL A 43 -19.74 0.39 11.97
N ALA A 44 -19.79 -0.90 12.29
CA ALA A 44 -19.68 -1.97 11.30
C ALA A 44 -20.94 -2.03 10.44
N VAL A 45 -20.78 -1.95 9.12
CA VAL A 45 -21.88 -2.00 8.13
C VAL A 45 -21.81 -3.24 7.23
N GLY A 46 -20.91 -4.18 7.53
CA GLY A 46 -20.81 -5.48 6.87
C GLY A 46 -19.50 -6.20 7.19
N PRO A 47 -19.30 -7.42 6.66
CA PRO A 47 -18.06 -8.17 6.87
C PRO A 47 -16.86 -7.40 6.30
N GLY A 48 -16.02 -6.87 7.18
CA GLY A 48 -14.80 -6.14 6.81
C GLY A 48 -14.98 -4.66 6.46
N VAL A 49 -16.16 -4.08 6.67
CA VAL A 49 -16.41 -2.65 6.40
C VAL A 49 -16.99 -1.96 7.64
N ALA A 50 -16.32 -0.91 8.09
CA ALA A 50 -16.81 -0.02 9.14
C ALA A 50 -16.82 1.43 8.64
N VAL A 51 -17.88 2.16 8.97
CA VAL A 51 -18.03 3.59 8.66
C VAL A 51 -17.81 4.37 9.95
N HIS A 52 -16.97 5.39 9.87
CA HIS A 52 -16.72 6.30 10.98
C HIS A 52 -17.71 7.47 10.92
N ILE A 53 -18.61 7.54 11.89
CA ILE A 53 -19.64 8.59 11.93
C ILE A 53 -19.01 9.84 12.56
N MET A 54 -18.69 10.82 11.72
CA MET A 54 -18.15 12.12 12.12
C MET A 54 -19.28 13.07 12.54
N SER A 55 -19.03 13.89 13.56
CA SER A 55 -19.95 14.98 13.92
C SER A 55 -19.97 16.06 12.82
N PRO A 56 -21.06 16.83 12.69
CA PRO A 56 -21.12 17.95 11.73
C PRO A 56 -19.97 18.95 11.89
N GLU A 57 -19.48 19.15 13.12
CA GLU A 57 -18.33 19.99 13.44
C GLU A 57 -17.01 19.39 12.92
N ALA A 58 -16.82 18.07 13.03
CA ALA A 58 -15.66 17.36 12.50
C ALA A 58 -15.66 17.33 10.95
N ARG A 59 -16.83 17.32 10.32
CA ARG A 59 -16.98 17.43 8.86
C ARG A 59 -16.62 18.84 8.35
N ARG A 60 -17.08 19.89 9.04
CA ARG A 60 -16.67 21.28 8.74
C ARG A 60 -15.17 21.52 8.96
N ALA A 61 -14.57 20.89 9.98
CA ALA A 61 -13.13 20.96 10.20
C ALA A 61 -12.32 20.26 9.08
N ALA A 62 -12.86 19.18 8.49
CA ALA A 62 -12.26 18.50 7.35
C ALA A 62 -12.40 19.30 6.03
N GLU A 63 -13.58 19.90 5.78
CA GLU A 63 -13.83 20.76 4.60
C GLU A 63 -13.04 22.08 4.66
N ALA A 64 -12.75 22.61 5.86
CA ALA A 64 -11.92 23.81 6.03
C ALA A 64 -10.41 23.56 5.83
N LEU A 65 -9.95 22.30 5.91
CA LEU A 65 -8.55 21.91 5.73
C LEU A 65 -8.23 21.47 4.30
N PHE A 66 -9.21 20.98 3.55
CA PHE A 66 -9.06 20.48 2.19
C PHE A 66 -10.19 21.03 1.33
N GLY A 67 -9.90 22.10 0.59
CA GLY A 67 -10.87 22.82 -0.23
C GLY A 67 -11.71 21.90 -1.13
N SER A 68 -12.96 22.32 -1.34
CA SER A 68 -14.00 21.60 -2.09
C SER A 68 -13.52 21.13 -3.48
N THR A 69 -13.61 19.82 -3.74
CA THR A 69 -13.68 19.28 -5.10
C THR A 69 -15.11 18.77 -5.35
N ALA A 70 -15.97 19.66 -5.82
CA ALA A 70 -17.15 19.29 -6.61
C ALA A 70 -16.93 19.82 -8.04
N PRO A 71 -17.23 19.04 -9.09
CA PRO A 71 -16.86 19.35 -10.46
C PRO A 71 -17.79 20.40 -11.06
N ALA A 72 -17.22 21.47 -11.64
CA ALA A 72 -17.95 22.45 -12.43
C ALA A 72 -18.12 21.94 -13.88
N GLU A 73 -19.37 21.88 -14.34
CA GLU A 73 -19.76 21.61 -15.73
C GLU A 73 -19.22 22.67 -16.70
N GLN A 74 -18.73 22.21 -17.85
CA GLN A 74 -18.32 23.03 -18.99
C GLN A 74 -19.50 23.29 -19.92
N GLN A 75 -19.61 24.52 -20.45
CA GLN A 75 -20.11 24.85 -21.81
C GLN A 75 -19.79 26.33 -22.17
N PRO A 76 -19.75 26.75 -23.47
CA PRO A 76 -18.48 27.04 -24.13
C PRO A 76 -18.30 28.46 -24.74
N ALA A 77 -17.03 28.79 -24.99
CA ALA A 77 -16.38 29.61 -26.03
C ALA A 77 -17.00 30.92 -26.57
N SER A 78 -16.20 32.00 -26.51
CA SER A 78 -16.01 32.93 -27.64
C SER A 78 -14.66 33.66 -27.55
N GLN A 79 -14.15 34.01 -28.74
CA GLN A 79 -12.81 34.46 -29.11
C GLN A 79 -12.61 35.96 -28.84
N GLN A 80 -11.36 36.42 -28.62
CA GLN A 80 -10.74 37.52 -29.39
C GLN A 80 -9.32 37.89 -28.89
N GLU A 81 -8.38 37.81 -29.86
CA GLU A 81 -7.31 38.76 -30.22
C GLU A 81 -6.40 39.39 -29.13
N GLY A 82 -5.08 39.16 -29.29
CA GLY A 82 -4.04 40.07 -28.78
C GLY A 82 -3.97 41.36 -29.60
N PRO A 83 -3.22 42.40 -29.15
CA PRO A 83 -1.76 42.34 -29.30
C PRO A 83 -0.91 43.10 -28.24
N GLN A 84 0.39 42.73 -28.21
CA GLN A 84 1.60 43.55 -27.99
C GLN A 84 1.82 44.36 -26.68
N ASN A 85 2.98 44.07 -26.05
CA ASN A 85 3.68 44.91 -25.07
C ASN A 85 4.10 46.27 -25.67
N PRO A 86 4.25 47.30 -24.82
CA PRO A 86 5.63 47.71 -24.47
C PRO A 86 5.85 47.96 -22.98
N ALA A 87 7.12 47.89 -22.60
CA ALA A 87 7.65 48.04 -21.25
C ALA A 87 7.39 49.42 -20.64
N THR A 88 7.19 49.44 -19.32
CA THR A 88 7.43 50.61 -18.47
C THR A 88 7.99 50.18 -17.11
N ASP A 89 9.00 50.92 -16.69
CA ASP A 89 9.82 50.80 -15.47
C ASP A 89 9.04 50.72 -14.15
N GLN A 90 9.52 49.83 -13.26
CA GLN A 90 9.68 49.85 -11.77
C GLN A 90 8.71 50.67 -10.86
N PRO A 91 8.57 50.33 -9.54
CA PRO A 91 9.45 49.48 -8.72
C PRO A 91 8.72 48.41 -7.86
N ASP A 92 9.56 47.59 -7.22
CA ASP A 92 9.29 46.58 -6.22
C ASP A 92 8.14 46.86 -5.23
N GLY A 93 7.33 45.83 -4.98
CA GLY A 93 6.50 45.74 -3.78
C GLY A 93 5.45 44.61 -3.81
N PRO A 94 5.29 43.87 -2.71
CA PRO A 94 6.33 43.14 -1.99
C PRO A 94 6.16 41.64 -2.26
N GLU A 95 7.29 40.92 -2.32
CA GLU A 95 7.33 39.52 -1.91
C GLU A 95 6.53 39.42 -0.61
N THR A 96 5.54 38.53 -0.55
CA THR A 96 4.84 38.23 0.70
C THR A 96 5.89 37.66 1.63
N ALA A 97 6.50 38.55 2.41
CA ALA A 97 7.52 38.25 3.38
C ALA A 97 7.00 37.10 4.21
N ALA A 98 7.75 36.00 4.24
CA ALA A 98 7.64 35.00 5.27
C ALA A 98 7.67 35.76 6.60
N GLN A 99 6.49 35.92 7.21
CA GLN A 99 6.35 36.54 8.52
C GLN A 99 7.37 35.87 9.43
N LEU A 100 8.23 36.67 10.05
CA LEU A 100 9.28 36.22 10.96
C LEU A 100 8.62 35.50 12.14
N GLN A 101 8.31 34.21 11.96
CA GLN A 101 7.77 33.40 13.03
C GLN A 101 8.88 33.22 14.06
N VAL A 102 8.58 33.59 15.31
CA VAL A 102 9.48 33.34 16.42
C VAL A 102 9.58 31.83 16.60
N GLU A 103 10.80 31.30 16.44
CA GLU A 103 11.10 29.88 16.61
C GLU A 103 11.70 29.63 17.98
N GLN A 104 11.08 28.73 18.73
CA GLN A 104 11.59 28.23 20.00
C GLN A 104 11.92 26.74 19.86
N ARG A 105 13.08 26.33 20.40
CA ARG A 105 13.56 24.95 20.30
C ARG A 105 13.99 24.40 21.66
N ARG A 106 13.69 23.13 21.91
CA ARG A 106 14.15 22.40 23.09
C ARG A 106 14.70 21.04 22.67
N ARG A 107 15.94 20.77 23.04
CA ARG A 107 16.59 19.48 22.77
C ARG A 107 16.66 18.64 24.03
N ILE A 108 16.29 17.37 23.90
CA ILE A 108 16.32 16.39 24.96
C ILE A 108 17.07 15.18 24.41
N SER A 109 18.06 14.69 25.15
CA SER A 109 18.84 13.52 24.77
C SER A 109 18.77 12.49 25.90
N ARG A 110 18.52 11.23 25.55
CA ARG A 110 18.60 10.10 26.49
C ARG A 110 19.27 8.91 25.84
N SER A 111 19.95 8.15 26.69
CA SER A 111 20.70 6.95 26.32
C SER A 111 20.24 5.77 27.14
N PHE A 112 20.16 4.61 26.51
CA PHE A 112 19.72 3.35 27.12
C PHE A 112 20.74 2.26 26.79
N ALA A 113 21.23 1.56 27.81
CA ALA A 113 22.12 0.42 27.58
C ALA A 113 21.35 -0.73 26.88
N VAL A 114 22.01 -1.38 25.91
CA VAL A 114 21.49 -2.59 25.25
C VAL A 114 22.23 -3.80 25.81
N PRO A 115 21.55 -4.70 26.54
CA PRO A 115 22.16 -5.91 27.05
C PRO A 115 22.50 -6.87 25.90
N LYS A 116 23.36 -7.86 26.16
CA LYS A 116 23.83 -8.83 25.15
C LYS A 116 22.70 -9.61 24.48
N GLN A 117 21.58 -9.79 25.17
CA GLN A 117 20.37 -10.43 24.68
C GLN A 117 19.62 -9.58 23.64
N GLY A 118 20.05 -8.34 23.41
CA GLY A 118 19.32 -7.35 22.64
C GLY A 118 18.24 -6.66 23.48
N ARG A 119 17.72 -5.56 22.96
CA ARG A 119 16.60 -4.81 23.55
C ARG A 119 15.82 -4.19 22.41
N ALA A 120 14.51 -4.38 22.39
CA ALA A 120 13.66 -3.76 21.38
C ALA A 120 13.59 -2.24 21.60
N PHE A 121 13.33 -1.51 20.53
CA PHE A 121 13.12 -0.07 20.56
C PHE A 121 11.82 0.27 19.81
N SER A 122 10.94 1.03 20.46
CA SER A 122 9.71 1.56 19.88
C SER A 122 9.75 3.08 19.89
N LEU A 123 9.41 3.70 18.76
CA LEU A 123 9.21 5.14 18.65
C LEU A 123 7.83 5.42 18.06
N ASP A 124 6.98 6.09 18.83
CA ASP A 124 5.67 6.56 18.40
C ASP A 124 5.68 8.09 18.34
N THR A 125 5.69 8.65 17.15
CA THR A 125 5.72 10.11 16.97
C THR A 125 4.67 10.58 15.98
N ARG A 126 4.48 11.90 16.00
CA ARG A 126 3.56 12.61 15.13
C ARG A 126 4.22 13.92 14.75
N TYR A 127 4.15 14.33 13.49
CA TYR A 127 4.67 15.62 13.04
C TYR A 127 6.17 15.80 13.25
N GLY A 128 6.98 15.45 12.25
CA GLY A 128 8.41 15.75 12.24
C GLY A 128 9.24 14.77 11.42
N ARG A 129 10.56 14.94 11.44
CA ARG A 129 11.49 14.01 10.80
C ARG A 129 12.02 13.00 11.80
N VAL A 130 12.01 11.73 11.43
CA VAL A 130 12.71 10.67 12.16
C VAL A 130 13.88 10.17 11.34
N GLN A 131 15.07 10.27 11.91
CA GLN A 131 16.29 9.72 11.33
C GLN A 131 16.83 8.61 12.22
N VAL A 132 16.99 7.42 11.66
CA VAL A 132 17.56 6.26 12.35
C VAL A 132 18.91 5.94 11.74
N ASN A 133 19.94 5.91 12.58
CA ASN A 133 21.30 5.55 12.24
C ASN A 133 21.72 4.31 13.05
N THR A 134 22.58 3.48 12.48
CA THR A 134 23.14 2.34 13.20
C THR A 134 24.59 2.56 13.61
N TRP A 135 25.02 1.97 14.72
CA TRP A 135 26.41 2.01 15.18
C TRP A 135 26.86 0.72 15.86
N GLY A 136 28.17 0.61 16.13
CA GLY A 136 28.76 -0.56 16.80
C GLY A 136 28.64 -0.57 18.34
N LYS A 137 27.99 0.43 18.94
CA LYS A 137 27.85 0.52 20.40
C LYS A 137 26.64 -0.25 20.88
N SER A 138 26.75 -0.90 22.03
CA SER A 138 25.64 -1.60 22.70
C SER A 138 24.76 -0.62 23.50
N GLU A 139 24.29 0.43 22.83
CA GLU A 139 23.56 1.54 23.43
C GLU A 139 22.56 2.06 22.40
N ILE A 140 21.35 2.40 22.85
CA ILE A 140 20.39 3.16 22.06
C ILE A 140 20.44 4.61 22.56
N LYS A 141 20.80 5.54 21.68
CA LYS A 141 20.77 6.97 21.96
C LYS A 141 19.64 7.61 21.15
N VAL A 142 18.84 8.43 21.81
CA VAL A 142 17.72 9.15 21.20
C VAL A 142 17.90 10.64 21.48
N ASP A 143 18.03 11.43 20.43
CA ASP A 143 18.00 12.88 20.47
C ASP A 143 16.65 13.35 19.92
N ALA A 144 15.85 13.98 20.77
CA ALA A 144 14.59 14.61 20.41
C ALA A 144 14.77 16.14 20.38
N GLU A 145 14.41 16.77 19.26
CA GLU A 145 14.40 18.22 19.08
C GLU A 145 12.95 18.68 18.85
N LEU A 146 12.41 19.37 19.84
CA LEU A 146 11.07 19.93 19.81
C LEU A 146 11.19 21.36 19.28
N VAL A 147 10.48 21.67 18.21
CA VAL A 147 10.48 23.00 17.58
C VAL A 147 9.05 23.52 17.53
N ALA A 148 8.85 24.74 18.01
CA ALA A 148 7.59 25.46 17.94
C ALA A 148 7.82 26.82 17.26
N ARG A 149 6.91 27.18 16.35
CA ARG A 149 6.92 28.43 15.61
C ARG A 149 5.57 29.11 15.75
N ALA A 150 5.59 30.40 16.08
CA ALA A 150 4.39 31.22 16.21
C ALA A 150 4.70 32.67 15.85
N GLU A 151 3.67 33.50 15.70
CA GLU A 151 3.81 34.94 15.44
C GLU A 151 4.41 35.71 16.62
N THR A 152 4.28 35.18 17.84
CA THR A 152 4.78 35.81 19.07
C THR A 152 5.67 34.85 19.86
N ASP A 153 6.66 35.40 20.57
CA ASP A 153 7.54 34.63 21.46
C ASP A 153 6.75 33.89 22.57
N ALA A 154 5.76 34.58 23.15
CA ALA A 154 4.88 33.99 24.16
C ALA A 154 4.08 32.79 23.60
N GLY A 155 3.55 32.92 22.37
CA GLY A 155 2.87 31.82 21.70
C GLY A 155 3.78 30.64 21.40
N ALA A 156 5.00 30.90 20.90
CA ALA A 156 5.98 29.86 20.61
C ALA A 156 6.40 29.10 21.88
N LYS A 157 6.59 29.81 23.01
CA LYS A 157 6.87 29.20 24.32
C LYS A 157 5.71 28.33 24.81
N GLN A 158 4.48 28.83 24.74
CA GLN A 158 3.30 28.07 25.17
C GLN A 158 3.11 26.77 24.37
N VAL A 159 3.35 26.82 23.05
CA VAL A 159 3.33 25.63 22.19
C VAL A 159 4.45 24.67 22.58
N LEU A 160 5.67 25.17 22.79
CA LEU A 160 6.83 24.33 23.17
C LEU A 160 6.64 23.66 24.53
N GLU A 161 6.03 24.35 25.50
CA GLU A 161 5.67 23.79 26.81
C GLU A 161 4.59 22.71 26.71
N SER A 162 3.71 22.82 25.71
CA SER A 162 2.68 21.82 25.43
C SER A 162 3.20 20.58 24.70
N LEU A 163 4.43 20.62 24.18
CA LEU A 163 5.10 19.45 23.61
C LEU A 163 5.88 18.72 24.69
N GLY A 164 5.84 17.39 24.68
CA GLY A 164 6.58 16.55 25.61
C GLY A 164 7.08 15.28 24.94
N VAL A 165 8.01 14.59 25.61
CA VAL A 165 8.48 13.26 25.20
C VAL A 165 8.38 12.34 26.39
N GLN A 166 7.62 11.25 26.22
CA GLN A 166 7.53 10.17 27.18
C GLN A 166 8.64 9.17 26.94
N TRP A 167 9.25 8.72 28.03
CA TRP A 167 10.31 7.73 28.02
C TRP A 167 9.90 6.57 28.91
N LEU A 168 9.86 5.37 28.36
CA LEU A 168 9.64 4.13 29.10
C LEU A 168 10.88 3.25 28.93
N ASP A 169 11.57 2.98 30.04
CA ASP A 169 12.75 2.10 30.06
C ASP A 169 12.39 0.65 29.70
N TYR A 170 11.14 0.26 29.95
CA TYR A 170 10.57 -1.02 29.58
C TYR A 170 9.05 -0.91 29.37
N ASP A 171 8.59 -1.26 28.17
CA ASP A 171 7.18 -1.48 27.87
C ASP A 171 6.95 -2.96 27.56
N ALA A 172 6.09 -3.61 28.34
CA ALA A 172 5.76 -5.02 28.19
C ALA A 172 5.12 -5.36 26.83
N ARG A 173 4.47 -4.38 26.17
CA ARG A 173 3.87 -4.59 24.83
C ARG A 173 4.91 -4.64 23.71
N THR A 174 5.95 -3.82 23.81
CA THR A 174 7.00 -3.70 22.79
C THR A 174 8.26 -4.49 23.16
N GLY A 175 8.38 -4.96 24.41
CA GLY A 175 9.47 -5.80 24.90
C GLY A 175 10.78 -5.04 25.06
N GLY A 176 10.74 -3.73 25.25
CA GLY A 176 11.94 -2.90 25.29
C GLY A 176 11.68 -1.43 25.61
N VAL A 177 12.58 -0.57 25.15
CA VAL A 177 12.49 0.87 25.38
C VAL A 177 11.43 1.45 24.45
N ALA A 178 10.52 2.24 24.99
CA ALA A 178 9.51 2.95 24.21
C ALA A 178 9.64 4.46 24.42
N VAL A 179 9.60 5.19 23.31
CA VAL A 179 9.64 6.65 23.28
C VAL A 179 8.41 7.13 22.53
N SER A 180 7.66 8.06 23.12
CA SER A 180 6.50 8.63 22.43
C SER A 180 6.39 10.13 22.60
N THR A 181 5.96 10.82 21.54
CA THR A 181 5.70 12.26 21.59
C THR A 181 4.37 12.53 22.27
N GLN A 182 4.36 13.41 23.27
CA GLN A 182 3.15 13.86 23.96
C GLN A 182 2.74 15.25 23.48
N PHE A 183 1.45 15.40 23.17
CA PHE A 183 0.84 16.65 22.77
C PHE A 183 -0.17 17.07 23.82
N GLY A 184 0.07 18.22 24.45
CA GLY A 184 -0.79 18.78 25.48
C GLY A 184 -2.17 19.18 24.95
N PRO A 185 -3.20 19.26 25.81
CA PRO A 185 -4.57 19.61 25.43
C PRO A 185 -4.67 20.97 24.71
N ALA A 186 -3.77 21.90 25.02
CA ALA A 186 -3.69 23.23 24.41
C ALA A 186 -3.50 23.18 22.88
N LEU A 187 -2.93 22.10 22.34
CA LEU A 187 -2.71 21.91 20.91
C LEU A 187 -3.94 21.37 20.16
N ARG A 188 -4.98 20.90 20.87
CA ARG A 188 -6.18 20.30 20.27
C ARG A 188 -7.26 21.30 19.83
N GLY A 189 -7.10 22.60 20.10
CA GLY A 189 -8.14 23.60 19.83
C GLY A 189 -7.67 25.02 19.53
N ARG A 190 -6.35 25.27 19.46
CA ARG A 190 -5.78 26.59 19.15
C ARG A 190 -4.52 26.42 18.31
N ALA A 191 -4.62 26.54 17.00
CA ALA A 191 -3.45 26.78 16.16
C ALA A 191 -3.85 27.35 14.79
N GLY A 192 -4.61 28.45 14.77
CA GLY A 192 -4.46 29.37 13.64
C GLY A 192 -3.06 29.98 13.75
N GLY A 193 -2.16 29.67 12.80
CA GLY A 193 -0.84 30.31 12.69
C GLY A 193 0.33 29.66 13.44
N CYS A 194 0.10 28.66 14.32
CA CYS A 194 1.18 27.98 15.05
C CYS A 194 1.62 26.70 14.32
N ARG A 195 2.94 26.53 14.11
CA ARG A 195 3.53 25.31 13.53
C ARG A 195 4.44 24.66 14.55
N TYR A 196 4.37 23.34 14.66
CA TYR A 196 5.25 22.57 15.54
C TYR A 196 5.73 21.30 14.84
N GLN A 197 6.91 20.85 15.22
CA GLN A 197 7.53 19.62 14.72
C GLN A 197 8.41 19.03 15.82
N VAL A 198 8.47 17.70 15.90
CA VAL A 198 9.34 16.98 16.81
C VAL A 198 10.25 16.07 16.00
N ASN A 199 11.51 16.47 15.89
CA ASN A 199 12.50 15.74 15.14
C ASN A 199 13.21 14.73 16.05
N TYR A 200 13.37 13.50 15.58
CA TYR A 200 14.10 12.46 16.29
C TYR A 200 15.32 12.03 15.50
N THR A 201 16.47 11.96 16.16
CA THR A 201 17.63 11.23 15.67
C THR A 201 17.95 10.10 16.63
N VAL A 202 17.88 8.86 16.13
CA VAL A 202 18.09 7.64 16.91
C VAL A 202 19.36 6.96 16.42
N TRP A 203 20.24 6.60 17.35
CA TRP A 203 21.38 5.73 17.10
C TRP A 203 21.19 4.42 17.85
N LEU A 204 21.26 3.30 17.14
CA LEU A 204 21.05 1.97 17.73
C LEU A 204 21.99 0.93 17.11
N PRO A 205 22.24 -0.22 17.78
CA PRO A 205 22.94 -1.32 17.15
C PRO A 205 22.12 -1.91 15.99
N ARG A 206 22.80 -2.36 14.91
CA ARG A 206 22.15 -2.94 13.70
C ARG A 206 21.23 -4.14 13.97
N THR A 207 21.42 -4.85 15.09
CA THR A 207 20.67 -6.06 15.47
C THR A 207 19.43 -5.75 16.31
N THR A 208 19.17 -4.47 16.59
CA THR A 208 18.05 -4.03 17.43
C THR A 208 16.73 -4.25 16.70
N ALA A 209 15.75 -4.82 17.40
CA ALA A 209 14.39 -4.87 16.89
C ALA A 209 13.77 -3.46 16.95
N LEU A 210 13.36 -2.92 15.81
CA LEU A 210 12.87 -1.56 15.67
C LEU A 210 11.38 -1.58 15.36
N ARG A 211 10.58 -0.89 16.18
CA ARG A 211 9.21 -0.50 15.87
C ARG A 211 9.15 1.01 15.75
N LEU A 212 8.62 1.51 14.65
CA LEU A 212 8.48 2.93 14.41
C LEU A 212 7.09 3.18 13.85
N TYR A 213 6.32 3.96 14.57
CA TYR A 213 5.04 4.49 14.14
C TYR A 213 5.15 6.01 14.01
N ASP A 214 4.86 6.52 12.83
CA ASP A 214 4.80 7.95 12.58
C ASP A 214 3.51 8.29 11.83
N SER A 215 2.81 9.31 12.32
CA SER A 215 1.72 9.93 11.58
C SER A 215 2.13 11.35 11.26
N PHE A 216 2.20 11.68 9.97
CA PHE A 216 2.58 13.00 9.43
C PHE A 216 4.06 13.35 9.55
N GLY A 217 4.94 12.60 8.91
CA GLY A 217 6.37 12.86 8.98
C GLY A 217 7.21 12.07 8.00
N ASP A 218 8.50 12.37 7.99
CA ASP A 218 9.46 11.72 7.12
C ASP A 218 10.36 10.81 7.95
N VAL A 219 10.35 9.52 7.61
CA VAL A 219 11.15 8.49 8.28
C VAL A 219 12.27 8.07 7.35
N THR A 220 13.52 8.25 7.79
CA THR A 220 14.71 7.86 7.04
C THR A 220 15.59 6.92 7.86
N LEU A 221 15.79 5.70 7.36
CA LEU A 221 16.75 4.72 7.86
C LEU A 221 17.97 4.74 6.94
N ASN A 222 19.06 5.36 7.39
CA ASN A 222 20.27 5.55 6.57
C ASN A 222 21.15 4.31 6.48
N ASN A 223 20.98 3.36 7.40
CA ASN A 223 21.85 2.19 7.52
C ASN A 223 21.04 0.90 7.58
N ASP A 224 21.75 -0.19 7.35
CA ASP A 224 21.17 -1.53 7.28
C ASP A 224 20.74 -2.04 8.65
N LEU A 225 19.57 -2.68 8.70
CA LEU A 225 19.03 -3.32 9.89
C LEU A 225 18.95 -4.83 9.70
N ARG A 226 19.42 -5.55 10.72
CA ARG A 226 19.35 -7.02 10.84
C ARG A 226 18.38 -7.50 11.90
N GLY A 227 17.88 -6.59 12.73
CA GLY A 227 16.80 -6.87 13.68
C GLY A 227 15.45 -6.96 13.00
N ASN A 228 14.44 -7.45 13.72
CA ASN A 228 13.05 -7.39 13.27
C ASN A 228 12.65 -5.91 13.14
N THR A 229 12.02 -5.57 12.03
CA THR A 229 11.66 -4.18 11.75
C THR A 229 10.15 -4.08 11.52
N GLU A 230 9.50 -3.15 12.20
CA GLU A 230 8.10 -2.80 11.99
C GLU A 230 8.02 -1.28 11.77
N LEU A 231 7.71 -0.87 10.55
CA LEU A 231 7.65 0.53 10.13
C LEU A 231 6.23 0.82 9.68
N ALA A 232 5.57 1.75 10.35
CA ALA A 232 4.23 2.20 10.01
C ALA A 232 4.25 3.72 9.86
N VAL A 233 4.01 4.18 8.63
CA VAL A 233 3.99 5.60 8.29
C VAL A 233 2.65 5.93 7.64
N GLU A 234 1.97 6.93 8.19
CA GLU A 234 0.76 7.50 7.60
C GLU A 234 1.00 8.96 7.24
N TYR A 235 0.60 9.38 6.03
CA TYR A 235 0.72 10.76 5.56
C TYR A 235 2.16 11.29 5.57
N GLY A 236 3.09 10.53 4.98
CA GLY A 236 4.51 10.82 5.10
C GLY A 236 5.37 10.08 4.09
N THR A 237 6.70 10.23 4.20
CA THR A 237 7.64 9.48 3.37
C THR A 237 8.46 8.51 4.20
N LEU A 238 8.63 7.28 3.71
CA LEU A 238 9.47 6.26 4.31
C LEU A 238 10.62 5.93 3.36
N ARG A 239 11.86 6.19 3.78
CA ARG A 239 13.07 5.81 3.04
C ARG A 239 13.91 4.86 3.88
N THR A 240 14.23 3.70 3.32
CA THR A 240 15.02 2.69 4.02
C THR A 240 16.17 2.17 3.16
N ALA A 241 17.30 1.90 3.82
CA ALA A 241 18.42 1.17 3.26
C ALA A 241 18.10 -0.34 3.16
N ARG A 242 18.99 -1.23 3.64
CA ARG A 242 18.76 -2.68 3.59
C ARG A 242 18.06 -3.19 4.85
N LEU A 243 16.94 -3.88 4.66
CA LEU A 243 16.20 -4.57 5.71
C LEU A 243 16.51 -6.07 5.63
N GLU A 244 17.55 -6.48 6.33
CA GLU A 244 18.06 -7.85 6.41
C GLU A 244 17.44 -8.63 7.60
N GLY A 245 16.53 -8.01 8.34
CA GLY A 245 15.80 -8.63 9.43
C GLY A 245 15.06 -9.90 9.00
N PRO A 246 14.93 -10.92 9.88
CA PRO A 246 14.21 -12.15 9.54
C PRO A 246 12.70 -11.92 9.41
N ARG A 247 12.17 -10.80 9.95
CA ARG A 247 10.80 -10.33 9.71
C ARG A 247 10.80 -8.81 9.60
N ASN A 248 10.39 -8.29 8.44
CA ASN A 248 10.16 -6.87 8.21
C ASN A 248 8.67 -6.66 7.89
N LEU A 249 8.01 -5.79 8.65
CA LEU A 249 6.62 -5.40 8.47
C LEU A 249 6.61 -3.92 8.10
N ILE A 250 6.04 -3.60 6.94
CA ILE A 250 6.03 -2.23 6.43
C ILE A 250 4.60 -1.87 6.11
N ARG A 251 4.10 -0.79 6.69
CA ARG A 251 2.77 -0.25 6.46
C ARG A 251 2.91 1.19 6.01
N ILE A 252 2.42 1.47 4.82
CA ILE A 252 2.39 2.82 4.26
C ILE A 252 0.97 3.19 3.89
N GLY A 253 0.50 4.31 4.43
CA GLY A 253 -0.80 4.89 4.15
C GLY A 253 -0.67 6.33 3.68
N ASN A 254 -1.28 6.68 2.54
CA ASN A 254 -1.31 8.07 2.05
C ASN A 254 0.07 8.72 1.94
N GLY A 255 1.05 8.04 1.34
CA GLY A 255 2.44 8.53 1.34
C GLY A 255 3.36 7.75 0.40
N ASP A 256 4.65 8.07 0.46
CA ASP A 256 5.66 7.49 -0.42
C ASP A 256 6.59 6.56 0.35
N CYS A 257 6.93 5.42 -0.23
CA CYS A 257 7.84 4.45 0.36
C CYS A 257 8.92 4.05 -0.63
N ARG A 258 10.18 4.17 -0.23
CA ARG A 258 11.34 3.66 -0.96
C ARG A 258 12.17 2.74 -0.10
N ILE A 259 12.35 1.50 -0.58
CA ILE A 259 13.12 0.46 0.10
C ILE A 259 14.21 -0.01 -0.84
N ALA A 260 15.47 0.08 -0.40
CA ALA A 260 16.60 -0.35 -1.23
C ALA A 260 16.68 -1.88 -1.31
N PHE A 261 16.57 -2.57 -0.17
CA PHE A 261 16.57 -4.04 -0.14
C PHE A 261 15.69 -4.59 0.98
N ALA A 262 14.93 -5.63 0.69
CA ALA A 262 14.17 -6.38 1.68
C ALA A 262 14.43 -7.89 1.60
N GLY A 263 14.99 -8.47 2.66
CA GLY A 263 15.19 -9.92 2.77
C GLY A 263 13.85 -10.65 2.83
N ARG A 264 13.18 -10.61 3.98
CA ARG A 264 11.80 -11.09 4.15
C ARG A 264 10.90 -9.94 4.59
N ALA A 265 9.96 -9.54 3.75
CA ALA A 265 9.06 -8.43 4.05
C ALA A 265 7.58 -8.75 3.80
N SER A 266 6.71 -8.23 4.66
CA SER A 266 5.29 -8.06 4.39
C SER A 266 5.02 -6.57 4.29
N ILE A 267 4.52 -6.12 3.15
CA ILE A 267 4.28 -4.72 2.83
C ILE A 267 2.79 -4.53 2.59
N ASP A 268 2.16 -3.69 3.41
CA ASP A 268 0.78 -3.24 3.21
C ASP A 268 0.84 -1.78 2.73
N ALA A 269 0.47 -1.54 1.46
CA ALA A 269 0.43 -0.22 0.85
C ALA A 269 -1.02 0.19 0.56
N SER A 270 -1.43 1.35 1.07
CA SER A 270 -2.78 1.90 0.85
C SER A 270 -2.71 3.38 0.47
N TYR A 271 -3.24 3.73 -0.71
CA TYR A 271 -3.15 5.09 -1.26
C TYR A 271 -1.72 5.64 -1.28
N ALA A 272 -0.75 4.81 -1.66
CA ALA A 272 0.67 5.10 -1.55
C ALA A 272 1.43 4.92 -2.87
N GLN A 273 2.62 5.49 -2.96
CA GLN A 273 3.59 5.10 -3.99
C GLN A 273 4.69 4.26 -3.36
N LEU A 274 4.81 3.00 -3.78
CA LEU A 274 5.81 2.07 -3.26
C LEU A 274 6.86 1.78 -4.31
N ARG A 275 8.13 2.00 -3.96
CA ARG A 275 9.28 1.56 -4.74
C ARG A 275 10.16 0.60 -3.92
N LEU A 276 10.34 -0.61 -4.42
CA LEU A 276 11.28 -1.60 -3.87
C LEU A 276 12.35 -1.92 -4.91
N ASP A 277 13.61 -1.58 -4.65
CA ASP A 277 14.66 -1.80 -5.64
C ASP A 277 15.02 -3.32 -5.72
N GLU A 278 15.26 -3.99 -4.58
CA GLU A 278 15.56 -5.43 -4.51
C GLU A 278 14.85 -6.18 -3.36
N GLY A 279 14.42 -7.43 -3.61
CA GLY A 279 13.77 -8.27 -2.60
C GLY A 279 14.08 -9.77 -2.72
N THR A 280 14.09 -10.50 -1.61
CA THR A 280 14.18 -11.97 -1.64
C THR A 280 12.80 -12.62 -1.53
N THR A 281 12.10 -12.44 -0.41
CA THR A 281 10.75 -12.95 -0.21
C THR A 281 9.84 -11.81 0.23
N VAL A 282 8.88 -11.45 -0.59
CA VAL A 282 7.98 -10.31 -0.36
C VAL A 282 6.53 -10.75 -0.45
N ASP A 283 5.74 -10.40 0.56
CA ASP A 283 4.28 -10.45 0.54
C ASP A 283 3.76 -9.01 0.45
N LEU A 284 3.08 -8.67 -0.64
CA LEU A 284 2.58 -7.34 -0.94
C LEU A 284 1.05 -7.34 -0.95
N ARG A 285 0.45 -6.52 -0.09
CA ARG A 285 -0.95 -6.13 -0.19
C ARG A 285 -1.03 -4.68 -0.66
N ASN A 286 -1.65 -4.49 -1.82
CA ASN A 286 -1.87 -3.17 -2.40
C ASN A 286 -3.38 -2.88 -2.45
N ASN A 287 -3.77 -1.74 -1.90
CA ASN A 287 -5.07 -1.14 -2.13
C ASN A 287 -4.90 0.30 -2.65
N TYR A 288 -5.36 0.59 -3.86
CA TYR A 288 -5.32 1.94 -4.45
C TYR A 288 -3.93 2.58 -4.48
N SER A 289 -2.87 1.80 -4.71
CA SER A 289 -1.48 2.27 -4.67
C SER A 289 -0.76 2.00 -5.99
N ASP A 290 0.22 2.83 -6.31
CA ASP A 290 1.15 2.60 -7.43
C ASP A 290 2.39 1.89 -6.90
N VAL A 291 2.71 0.74 -7.49
CA VAL A 291 3.81 -0.11 -7.04
C VAL A 291 4.82 -0.32 -8.16
N ASP A 292 6.09 -0.03 -7.86
CA ASP A 292 7.26 -0.29 -8.70
C ASP A 292 8.23 -1.21 -7.92
N ILE A 293 8.44 -2.43 -8.40
CA ILE A 293 9.42 -3.36 -7.81
C ILE A 293 10.47 -3.72 -8.87
N GLY A 294 11.74 -3.44 -8.57
CA GLY A 294 12.87 -3.71 -9.45
C GLY A 294 13.13 -5.20 -9.62
N THR A 295 13.82 -5.83 -8.66
CA THR A 295 14.14 -7.26 -8.72
C THR A 295 13.66 -7.99 -7.47
N VAL A 296 12.92 -9.09 -7.64
CA VAL A 296 12.46 -9.92 -6.52
C VAL A 296 12.51 -11.40 -6.83
N GLN A 297 12.95 -12.23 -5.87
CA GLN A 297 12.97 -13.68 -6.09
C GLN A 297 11.56 -14.27 -5.96
N ASP A 298 10.98 -14.28 -4.76
CA ASP A 298 9.65 -14.82 -4.52
C ASP A 298 8.71 -13.68 -4.11
N LEU A 299 7.73 -13.37 -4.97
CA LEU A 299 6.73 -12.35 -4.74
C LEU A 299 5.34 -12.97 -4.61
N THR A 300 4.68 -12.71 -3.49
CA THR A 300 3.24 -12.91 -3.32
C THR A 300 2.57 -11.55 -3.41
N VAL A 301 1.63 -11.36 -4.32
CA VAL A 301 0.96 -10.07 -4.51
C VAL A 301 -0.55 -10.21 -4.46
N HIS A 302 -1.19 -9.36 -3.66
CA HIS A 302 -2.62 -9.17 -3.64
C HIS A 302 -2.89 -7.70 -3.91
N SER A 303 -3.17 -7.38 -5.17
CA SER A 303 -3.45 -6.01 -5.61
C SER A 303 -4.92 -5.83 -5.93
N LYS A 304 -5.49 -4.74 -5.43
CA LYS A 304 -6.83 -4.28 -5.79
C LYS A 304 -6.79 -2.79 -6.02
N TYR A 305 -7.09 -2.38 -7.25
CA TYR A 305 -7.11 -0.98 -7.68
C TYR A 305 -5.71 -0.34 -7.57
N GLY A 306 -5.16 0.14 -8.69
CA GLY A 306 -3.81 0.73 -8.72
C GLY A 306 -2.83 -0.09 -9.57
N ASP A 307 -1.81 0.56 -10.08
CA ASP A 307 -0.91 -0.04 -11.05
C ASP A 307 0.25 -0.78 -10.37
N VAL A 308 0.62 -1.93 -10.93
CA VAL A 308 1.76 -2.72 -10.46
C VAL A 308 2.72 -2.96 -11.62
N ALA A 309 3.93 -2.41 -11.49
CA ALA A 309 5.04 -2.62 -12.39
C ALA A 309 6.13 -3.43 -11.67
N LEU A 310 6.52 -4.55 -12.27
CA LEU A 310 7.57 -5.43 -11.77
C LEU A 310 8.67 -5.54 -12.82
N GLY A 311 9.92 -5.37 -12.42
CA GLY A 311 11.08 -5.56 -13.29
C GLY A 311 11.36 -7.06 -13.49
N THR A 312 12.30 -7.62 -12.72
CA THR A 312 12.65 -9.04 -12.79
C THR A 312 12.10 -9.82 -11.60
N VAL A 313 11.30 -10.85 -11.88
CA VAL A 313 10.72 -11.74 -10.86
C VAL A 313 11.11 -13.18 -11.14
N ARG A 314 11.49 -13.95 -10.10
CA ARG A 314 11.74 -15.39 -10.26
C ARG A 314 10.43 -16.18 -10.17
N ASN A 315 9.72 -16.09 -9.05
CA ASN A 315 8.41 -16.67 -8.83
C ASN A 315 7.40 -15.60 -8.44
N LEU A 316 6.28 -15.55 -9.16
CA LEU A 316 5.17 -14.66 -8.88
C LEU A 316 3.91 -15.46 -8.58
N ARG A 317 3.25 -15.14 -7.47
CA ARG A 317 1.95 -15.71 -7.14
C ARG A 317 0.98 -14.70 -6.55
N GLY A 318 -0.32 -14.95 -6.70
CA GLY A 318 -1.36 -14.22 -5.98
C GLY A 318 -2.52 -13.79 -6.85
N SER A 319 -3.01 -12.57 -6.66
CA SER A 319 -4.20 -12.08 -7.32
C SER A 319 -4.14 -10.59 -7.64
N SER A 320 -4.69 -10.21 -8.78
CA SER A 320 -4.83 -8.81 -9.19
C SER A 320 -6.25 -8.51 -9.65
N GLY A 321 -6.80 -7.38 -9.21
CA GLY A 321 -8.14 -6.95 -9.58
C GLY A 321 -8.22 -5.46 -9.89
N TYR A 322 -8.87 -5.08 -10.99
CA TYR A 322 -9.09 -3.66 -11.36
C TYR A 322 -7.79 -2.84 -11.45
N SER A 323 -6.72 -3.47 -11.92
CA SER A 323 -5.36 -2.94 -11.92
C SER A 323 -4.68 -3.21 -13.25
N ARG A 324 -3.79 -2.31 -13.69
CA ARG A 324 -2.81 -2.67 -14.74
C ARG A 324 -1.64 -3.39 -14.08
N PHE A 325 -1.21 -4.49 -14.68
CA PHE A 325 -0.16 -5.31 -14.13
C PHE A 325 0.87 -5.59 -15.22
N THR A 326 2.10 -5.11 -15.03
CA THR A 326 3.20 -5.29 -15.98
C THR A 326 4.37 -5.98 -15.31
N ILE A 327 4.91 -7.00 -15.97
CA ILE A 327 6.12 -7.72 -15.58
C ILE A 327 7.11 -7.62 -16.73
N ASP A 328 8.29 -7.06 -16.50
CA ASP A 328 9.32 -6.97 -17.54
C ASP A 328 9.95 -8.33 -17.82
N LYS A 329 10.34 -9.06 -16.77
CA LYS A 329 10.95 -10.38 -16.89
C LYS A 329 10.49 -11.35 -15.81
N LEU A 330 10.05 -12.54 -16.23
CA LEU A 330 9.71 -13.65 -15.34
C LEU A 330 10.62 -14.85 -15.59
N SER A 331 11.25 -15.40 -14.55
CA SER A 331 12.29 -16.43 -14.74
C SER A 331 11.81 -17.88 -14.55
N GLU A 332 11.02 -18.18 -13.51
CA GLU A 332 10.70 -19.57 -13.13
C GLU A 332 9.20 -19.89 -13.14
N GLY A 333 8.37 -19.12 -12.45
CA GLY A 333 6.98 -19.52 -12.23
C GLY A 333 5.99 -18.36 -12.07
N LEU A 334 4.78 -18.57 -12.59
CA LEU A 334 3.65 -17.65 -12.48
C LEU A 334 2.41 -18.42 -12.00
N ASP A 335 1.76 -17.92 -10.97
CA ASP A 335 0.47 -18.42 -10.50
C ASP A 335 -0.44 -17.24 -10.09
N MET A 336 -1.23 -16.73 -11.03
CA MET A 336 -2.02 -15.51 -10.81
C MET A 336 -3.49 -15.70 -11.14
N ALA A 337 -4.35 -15.20 -10.24
CA ALA A 337 -5.76 -14.98 -10.50
C ALA A 337 -6.01 -13.50 -10.83
N VAL A 338 -6.50 -13.22 -12.03
CA VAL A 338 -6.63 -11.88 -12.58
C VAL A 338 -8.09 -11.59 -12.90
N ARG A 339 -8.65 -10.49 -12.40
CA ARG A 339 -10.04 -10.10 -12.66
C ARG A 339 -10.17 -8.63 -13.02
N TYR A 340 -10.90 -8.31 -14.08
CA TYR A 340 -11.13 -6.94 -14.52
C TYR A 340 -9.82 -6.14 -14.71
N CYS A 341 -8.77 -6.80 -15.18
CA CYS A 341 -7.51 -6.15 -15.50
C CYS A 341 -7.51 -5.76 -16.98
N PRO A 342 -7.50 -4.45 -17.30
CA PRO A 342 -7.53 -4.02 -18.69
C PRO A 342 -6.29 -4.52 -19.45
N ASP A 343 -5.15 -4.62 -18.76
CA ASP A 343 -3.92 -5.19 -19.32
C ASP A 343 -3.12 -5.92 -18.22
N PHE A 344 -2.90 -7.21 -18.43
CA PHE A 344 -1.94 -8.03 -17.69
C PHE A 344 -0.84 -8.46 -18.68
N VAL A 345 0.36 -7.91 -18.50
CA VAL A 345 1.45 -8.04 -19.47
C VAL A 345 2.65 -8.68 -18.81
N VAL A 346 3.15 -9.77 -19.39
CA VAL A 346 4.49 -10.29 -19.15
C VAL A 346 5.29 -10.05 -20.43
N ARG A 347 6.33 -9.21 -20.38
CA ARG A 347 7.09 -8.83 -21.57
C ARG A 347 8.06 -9.92 -22.00
N ASP A 348 8.82 -10.48 -21.05
CA ASP A 348 9.79 -11.54 -21.32
C ASP A 348 9.65 -12.68 -20.30
N MET A 349 9.37 -13.88 -20.79
CA MET A 349 9.49 -15.11 -20.00
C MET A 349 10.82 -15.79 -20.31
N GLY A 350 11.61 -16.02 -19.26
CA GLY A 350 12.88 -16.72 -19.34
C GLY A 350 12.70 -18.14 -19.91
N ALA A 351 13.65 -18.57 -20.74
CA ALA A 351 13.58 -19.83 -21.49
C ALA A 351 13.39 -21.10 -20.64
N ASN A 352 13.65 -21.04 -19.33
CA ASN A 352 13.60 -22.17 -18.40
C ASN A 352 12.45 -22.08 -17.38
N PHE A 353 11.38 -21.34 -17.69
CA PHE A 353 10.19 -21.34 -16.84
C PHE A 353 9.65 -22.76 -16.67
N ARG A 354 9.12 -23.06 -15.49
CA ARG A 354 8.61 -24.40 -15.13
C ARG A 354 7.10 -24.49 -15.25
N GLN A 355 6.40 -23.48 -14.75
CA GLN A 355 4.94 -23.52 -14.66
C GLN A 355 4.35 -22.13 -14.71
N ILE A 356 3.35 -21.96 -15.57
CA ILE A 356 2.54 -20.77 -15.70
C ILE A 356 1.08 -21.18 -15.52
N ASN A 357 0.45 -20.73 -14.45
CA ASN A 357 -0.99 -20.87 -14.21
C ASN A 357 -1.62 -19.48 -14.20
N LEU A 358 -2.63 -19.26 -15.02
CA LEU A 358 -3.40 -18.02 -15.05
C LEU A 358 -4.90 -18.32 -15.05
N ASP A 359 -5.64 -17.74 -14.11
CA ASP A 359 -7.12 -17.69 -14.10
C ASP A 359 -7.56 -16.25 -14.32
N GLY A 360 -7.99 -15.93 -15.54
CA GLY A 360 -8.43 -14.61 -15.96
C GLY A 360 -9.95 -14.51 -16.07
N GLY A 361 -10.50 -13.37 -15.63
CA GLY A 361 -11.89 -12.99 -15.90
C GLY A 361 -11.98 -11.54 -16.36
N PHE A 362 -12.68 -11.25 -17.46
CA PHE A 362 -12.87 -9.90 -17.99
C PHE A 362 -11.54 -9.13 -18.15
N SER A 363 -10.52 -9.80 -18.67
CA SER A 363 -9.15 -9.29 -18.69
C SER A 363 -8.45 -9.57 -20.01
N THR A 364 -7.50 -8.71 -20.37
CA THR A 364 -6.58 -8.94 -21.49
C THR A 364 -5.24 -9.43 -20.94
N ILE A 365 -4.81 -10.61 -21.39
CA ILE A 365 -3.55 -11.23 -20.97
C ILE A 365 -2.60 -11.27 -22.16
N ARG A 366 -1.41 -10.69 -22.02
CA ARG A 366 -0.34 -10.70 -23.02
C ARG A 366 0.91 -11.34 -22.43
N LEU A 367 1.37 -12.41 -23.07
CA LEU A 367 2.52 -13.18 -22.63
C LEU A 367 3.57 -13.17 -23.74
N GLY A 368 4.69 -12.50 -23.48
CA GLY A 368 5.87 -12.51 -24.31
C GLY A 368 6.83 -13.62 -23.88
N PHE A 369 7.38 -14.34 -24.85
CA PHE A 369 8.29 -15.44 -24.64
C PHE A 369 9.61 -15.18 -25.36
N ALA A 370 10.74 -15.39 -24.68
CA ALA A 370 12.09 -15.26 -25.26
C ALA A 370 12.28 -16.12 -26.51
N ASP A 371 13.34 -15.90 -27.30
CA ASP A 371 13.64 -16.68 -28.50
C ASP A 371 13.81 -18.18 -28.20
N ALA A 372 13.04 -19.01 -28.91
CA ALA A 372 13.07 -20.48 -28.92
C ALA A 372 12.72 -21.23 -27.60
N PRO A 373 11.62 -20.93 -26.89
CA PRO A 373 11.14 -21.76 -25.80
C PRO A 373 10.25 -22.86 -26.38
N ALA A 374 10.59 -24.12 -26.13
CA ALA A 374 9.75 -25.25 -26.52
C ALA A 374 8.92 -25.70 -25.31
N PHE A 375 7.60 -25.46 -25.32
CA PHE A 375 6.72 -25.80 -24.21
C PHE A 375 5.33 -26.27 -24.67
N ARG A 376 4.62 -26.98 -23.78
CA ARG A 376 3.21 -27.32 -23.97
C ARG A 376 2.34 -26.25 -23.33
N PHE A 377 1.25 -25.90 -24.01
CA PHE A 377 0.22 -25.07 -23.44
C PHE A 377 -1.15 -25.75 -23.51
N ASP A 378 -1.98 -25.44 -22.52
CA ASP A 378 -3.39 -25.77 -22.40
C ASP A 378 -4.13 -24.47 -22.09
N VAL A 379 -4.91 -23.98 -23.05
CA VAL A 379 -5.64 -22.72 -22.94
C VAL A 379 -7.11 -23.01 -23.10
N SER A 380 -7.88 -22.75 -22.04
CA SER A 380 -9.33 -22.82 -22.02
C SER A 380 -9.91 -21.40 -22.00
N THR A 381 -10.75 -21.09 -22.97
CA THR A 381 -11.42 -19.80 -23.09
C THR A 381 -12.93 -19.96 -23.08
N GLU A 382 -13.64 -19.13 -22.32
CA GLU A 382 -15.09 -19.02 -22.30
C GLU A 382 -15.47 -17.62 -22.76
N GLN A 383 -16.21 -17.51 -23.87
CA GLN A 383 -16.57 -16.24 -24.52
C GLN A 383 -15.35 -15.32 -24.72
N GLY A 384 -14.23 -15.92 -25.09
CA GLY A 384 -12.94 -15.28 -25.26
C GLY A 384 -12.23 -15.76 -26.52
N GLN A 385 -11.01 -15.31 -26.71
CA GLN A 385 -10.19 -15.71 -27.87
C GLN A 385 -8.72 -15.86 -27.50
N LEU A 386 -8.08 -16.83 -28.12
CA LEU A 386 -6.63 -17.03 -28.10
C LEU A 386 -6.02 -16.52 -29.40
N LEU A 387 -5.09 -15.58 -29.30
CA LEU A 387 -4.34 -15.00 -30.41
C LEU A 387 -2.89 -15.48 -30.35
N VAL A 388 -2.49 -16.28 -31.34
CA VAL A 388 -1.14 -16.85 -31.46
C VAL A 388 -0.60 -16.68 -32.87
N ASP A 389 0.72 -16.56 -33.00
CA ASP A 389 1.38 -16.64 -34.30
C ASP A 389 1.42 -18.10 -34.77
N LYS A 390 0.82 -18.38 -35.93
CA LYS A 390 0.72 -19.71 -36.54
C LYS A 390 2.09 -20.29 -36.91
N ASN A 391 3.12 -19.46 -37.08
CA ASN A 391 4.48 -19.92 -37.37
C ASN A 391 5.20 -20.42 -36.11
N LEU A 392 4.76 -19.99 -34.92
CA LEU A 392 5.38 -20.33 -33.63
C LEU A 392 4.61 -21.41 -32.87
N VAL A 393 3.37 -21.70 -33.26
CA VAL A 393 2.47 -22.59 -32.52
C VAL A 393 2.00 -23.74 -33.41
N ARG A 394 2.19 -24.96 -32.90
CA ARG A 394 1.58 -26.18 -33.43
C ARG A 394 0.42 -26.60 -32.52
N VAL A 395 -0.81 -26.45 -33.01
CA VAL A 395 -2.00 -26.95 -32.32
C VAL A 395 -2.05 -28.47 -32.45
N LEU A 396 -2.25 -29.16 -31.33
CA LEU A 396 -2.35 -30.63 -31.26
C LEU A 396 -3.82 -31.09 -31.17
N SER A 397 -4.61 -30.37 -30.38
CA SER A 397 -6.04 -30.60 -30.23
C SER A 397 -6.74 -29.26 -30.05
N GLN A 398 -7.91 -29.12 -30.67
CA GLN A 398 -8.76 -27.96 -30.48
C GLN A 398 -10.21 -28.43 -30.43
N GLU A 399 -10.90 -28.07 -29.37
CA GLU A 399 -12.32 -28.31 -29.21
C GLU A 399 -13.03 -26.96 -29.09
N ASN A 400 -14.03 -26.74 -29.94
CA ASN A 400 -14.81 -25.51 -29.95
C ASN A 400 -16.27 -25.86 -29.63
N GLY A 401 -16.70 -25.46 -28.44
CA GLY A 401 -18.11 -25.45 -28.06
C GLY A 401 -18.80 -24.15 -28.49
N PRO A 402 -20.11 -24.01 -28.24
CA PRO A 402 -20.86 -22.81 -28.62
C PRO A 402 -20.36 -21.52 -27.95
N GLN A 403 -19.75 -21.63 -26.77
CA GLN A 403 -19.26 -20.51 -25.95
C GLN A 403 -17.87 -20.78 -25.36
N THR A 404 -17.28 -21.94 -25.62
CA THR A 404 -15.98 -22.36 -25.07
C THR A 404 -15.03 -22.76 -26.19
N SER A 405 -13.75 -22.50 -26.01
CA SER A 405 -12.70 -23.00 -26.89
C SER A 405 -11.53 -23.45 -26.05
N ASP A 406 -11.22 -24.73 -26.19
CA ASP A 406 -10.10 -25.39 -25.54
C ASP A 406 -9.04 -25.72 -26.58
N VAL A 407 -7.84 -25.19 -26.39
CA VAL A 407 -6.73 -25.33 -27.32
C VAL A 407 -5.54 -25.93 -26.58
N LEU A 408 -5.14 -27.12 -27.02
CA LEU A 408 -3.93 -27.78 -26.56
C LEU A 408 -2.90 -27.79 -27.67
N GLY A 409 -1.69 -27.34 -27.37
CA GLY A 409 -0.66 -27.17 -28.38
C GLY A 409 0.75 -27.11 -27.83
N VAL A 410 1.68 -26.92 -28.76
CA VAL A 410 3.10 -26.75 -28.49
C VAL A 410 3.52 -25.41 -29.07
N PHE A 411 4.25 -24.64 -28.28
CA PHE A 411 4.93 -23.42 -28.72
C PHE A 411 6.40 -23.72 -29.00
N GLY A 412 6.96 -23.13 -30.06
CA GLY A 412 8.34 -23.31 -30.50
C GLY A 412 8.49 -24.26 -31.69
N SER A 413 9.62 -24.14 -32.40
CA SER A 413 9.95 -24.93 -33.60
C SER A 413 10.50 -26.34 -33.29
N VAL A 414 10.83 -26.60 -32.01
CA VAL A 414 11.40 -27.87 -31.54
C VAL A 414 10.44 -28.51 -30.55
N LEU A 415 10.40 -29.85 -30.50
CA LEU A 415 9.59 -30.56 -29.52
C LEU A 415 10.08 -30.25 -28.08
N PRO A 416 9.16 -30.00 -27.13
CA PRO A 416 9.51 -29.73 -25.75
C PRO A 416 10.26 -30.92 -25.13
N ALA A 417 11.35 -30.65 -24.42
CA ALA A 417 12.02 -31.67 -23.60
C ALA A 417 11.07 -32.18 -22.49
N GLN A 418 11.34 -33.35 -21.90
CA GLN A 418 10.47 -33.91 -20.85
C GLN A 418 10.30 -33.04 -19.58
N ARG A 419 11.18 -32.05 -19.38
CA ARG A 419 11.10 -31.05 -18.29
C ARG A 419 10.80 -29.64 -18.78
N ALA A 420 10.27 -29.51 -20.00
CA ALA A 420 9.83 -28.23 -20.53
C ALA A 420 8.73 -27.63 -19.65
N GLY A 421 8.67 -26.31 -19.62
CA GLY A 421 7.64 -25.58 -18.90
C GLY A 421 6.23 -25.98 -19.36
N ASN A 422 5.26 -25.87 -18.46
CA ASN A 422 3.84 -26.02 -18.79
C ASN A 422 3.10 -24.70 -18.62
N VAL A 423 2.23 -24.38 -19.57
CA VAL A 423 1.39 -23.18 -19.53
C VAL A 423 -0.07 -23.59 -19.48
N ASN A 424 -0.74 -23.30 -18.38
CA ASN A 424 -2.17 -23.52 -18.19
C ASN A 424 -2.87 -22.17 -17.99
N ILE A 425 -3.79 -21.84 -18.89
CA ILE A 425 -4.50 -20.57 -18.87
C ILE A 425 -6.00 -20.84 -18.98
N LYS A 426 -6.76 -20.33 -18.03
CA LYS A 426 -8.23 -20.33 -18.04
C LYS A 426 -8.70 -18.90 -18.10
N VAL A 427 -9.46 -18.53 -19.13
CA VAL A 427 -9.94 -17.16 -19.29
C VAL A 427 -11.42 -17.11 -19.61
N ARG A 428 -12.13 -16.25 -18.90
CA ARG A 428 -13.56 -15.97 -19.11
C ARG A 428 -13.72 -14.53 -19.58
N TYR A 429 -14.43 -14.30 -20.68
CA TYR A 429 -14.71 -12.97 -21.24
C TYR A 429 -13.43 -12.15 -21.47
N GLY A 430 -12.40 -12.76 -22.04
CA GLY A 430 -11.08 -12.14 -22.16
C GLY A 430 -10.32 -12.59 -23.39
N THR A 431 -9.20 -11.90 -23.65
CA THR A 431 -8.30 -12.24 -24.76
C THR A 431 -6.96 -12.66 -24.18
N VAL A 432 -6.43 -13.77 -24.68
CA VAL A 432 -5.07 -14.23 -24.41
C VAL A 432 -4.26 -14.04 -25.69
N ARG A 433 -3.11 -13.37 -25.58
CA ARG A 433 -2.18 -13.19 -26.70
C ARG A 433 -0.81 -13.70 -26.33
N PHE A 434 -0.25 -14.56 -27.19
CA PHE A 434 1.17 -14.90 -27.13
C PHE A 434 1.93 -14.02 -28.11
N SER A 435 3.05 -13.47 -27.66
CA SER A 435 3.99 -12.73 -28.49
C SER A 435 5.40 -13.25 -28.29
N LYS A 436 6.26 -12.87 -29.23
CA LYS A 436 7.70 -12.99 -29.11
C LYS A 436 8.23 -11.73 -28.43
#